data_AF-A0A6A6EVM1-F1
#
_entry.id   AF-A0A6A6EVM1-F1
#
_cell.length_a   1.000
_cell.length_b   1.000
_cell.length_c   1.000
_cell.angle_alpha   90.00
_cell.angle_beta   90.00
_cell.angle_gamma   90.00
#
_symmetry.space_group_name_H-M   'P 1'
#
loop_
_entity.id
_entity.type
_entity.pdbx_description
1 polymer ?
#
loop_
_entity_poly.entity_id
_entity_poly.type
_entity_poly.pdbx_seq_one_letter_code
_entity_poly.pdbx_strand_id
1 'polypeptide(L)'
;MARLIILSRDHGPHLFIVQIRSAKDGTQMPGIELGNLGLKMEYNTTCNGIVTFNHVRNPRTDMLIGHASVSKDGVHKWPSHPNLLFATILSVRTIISRLVTFQLAQAVTIATRYSVVREQSIGINELGSMETLIMAYKSQHFKLAAGLKEWSTQTAAEGAEDARKCCGGQGYLNVSGMPEIMAVVTATATLEGEDYVMWQQS
;
A
#
# COMPACT_ATOMS: atom_id res chain seq x y z
N MET A 1 9.14 10.06 -14.85
CA MET A 1 8.91 9.06 -15.91
C MET A 1 8.39 9.80 -17.13
N ALA A 2 8.86 9.46 -18.33
CA ALA A 2 8.41 10.09 -19.58
C ALA A 2 8.40 9.07 -20.73
N ARG A 3 7.69 9.36 -21.81
CA ARG A 3 7.69 8.51 -23.02
C ARG A 3 8.99 8.75 -23.80
N LEU A 4 9.68 7.66 -24.15
CA LEU A 4 10.92 7.73 -24.94
C LEU A 4 10.56 7.81 -26.42
N ILE A 5 10.96 8.91 -27.07
CA ILE A 5 10.72 9.14 -28.50
C ILE A 5 12.07 9.20 -29.22
N ILE A 6 12.26 8.35 -30.25
CA ILE A 6 13.48 8.30 -31.07
C ILE A 6 13.05 8.29 -32.53
N LEU A 7 13.55 9.24 -33.34
CA LEU A 7 13.20 9.37 -34.76
C LEU A 7 11.67 9.31 -34.99
N SER A 8 10.91 10.01 -34.14
CA SER A 8 9.44 10.05 -34.14
C SER A 8 8.74 8.71 -33.84
N ARG A 9 9.47 7.69 -33.41
CA ARG A 9 8.91 6.43 -32.89
C ARG A 9 8.84 6.48 -31.37
N ASP A 10 7.70 6.03 -30.84
CA ASP A 10 7.46 5.92 -29.41
C ASP A 10 7.86 4.53 -28.90
N HIS A 11 8.69 4.50 -27.86
CA HIS A 11 9.19 3.29 -27.20
C HIS A 11 8.56 3.08 -25.82
N GLY A 12 7.57 3.88 -25.43
CA GLY A 12 6.86 3.76 -24.16
C GLY A 12 7.59 4.41 -22.99
N PRO A 13 7.10 4.18 -21.76
CA PRO A 13 7.57 4.87 -20.57
C PRO A 13 8.97 4.43 -20.15
N HIS A 14 9.83 5.40 -19.87
CA HIS A 14 11.19 5.20 -19.37
C HIS A 14 11.49 6.16 -18.21
N LEU A 15 12.50 5.78 -17.42
CA LEU A 15 12.97 6.56 -16.28
C LEU A 15 14.20 7.37 -16.69
N PHE A 16 14.18 8.65 -16.31
CA PHE A 16 15.24 9.61 -16.57
C PHE A 16 15.54 10.31 -15.25
N ILE A 17 16.83 10.46 -14.95
CA ILE A 17 17.31 11.33 -13.88
C ILE A 17 17.31 12.74 -14.45
N VAL A 18 16.71 13.68 -13.73
CA VAL A 18 16.67 15.10 -14.12
C VAL A 18 17.04 15.94 -12.92
N GLN A 19 18.02 16.83 -13.09
CA GLN A 19 18.34 17.82 -12.08
C GLN A 19 17.27 18.93 -12.12
N ILE A 20 16.50 19.06 -11.04
CA ILE A 20 15.41 20.05 -10.94
C ILE A 20 15.82 21.36 -10.26
N ARG A 21 16.92 21.34 -9.50
CA ARG A 21 17.47 22.51 -8.79
C ARG A 21 18.98 22.54 -8.91
N SER A 22 19.56 23.73 -8.87
CA SER A 22 20.99 23.93 -8.78
C SER A 22 21.51 23.40 -7.43
N ALA A 23 22.60 22.64 -7.48
CA ALA A 23 23.22 22.06 -6.28
C ALA A 23 23.95 23.09 -5.41
N LYS A 24 24.19 24.31 -5.93
CA LYS A 24 24.95 25.36 -5.23
C LYS A 24 24.06 26.24 -4.34
N ASP A 25 22.88 26.60 -4.84
CA ASP A 25 22.01 27.63 -4.28
C ASP A 25 20.53 27.19 -4.21
N GLY A 26 20.18 26.01 -4.70
CA GLY A 26 18.82 25.46 -4.64
C GLY A 26 17.81 26.13 -5.58
N THR A 27 18.26 27.04 -6.44
CA THR A 27 17.41 27.72 -7.44
C THR A 27 16.91 26.72 -8.49
N GLN A 28 15.79 27.02 -9.12
CA GLN A 28 15.22 26.16 -10.18
C GLN A 28 16.14 26.13 -11.40
N MET A 29 16.30 24.95 -12.01
CA MET A 29 17.06 24.86 -13.27
C MET A 29 16.27 25.50 -14.43
N PRO A 30 16.95 26.03 -15.47
CA PRO A 30 16.28 26.61 -16.63
C PRO A 30 15.31 25.64 -17.30
N GLY A 31 14.11 26.12 -17.62
CA GLY A 31 13.04 25.31 -18.23
C GLY A 31 12.31 24.38 -17.25
N ILE A 32 12.57 24.47 -15.94
CA ILE A 32 11.85 23.71 -14.91
C ILE A 32 11.05 24.66 -14.04
N GLU A 33 9.75 24.44 -13.95
CA GLU A 33 8.89 25.14 -12.98
C GLU A 33 8.45 24.15 -11.91
N LEU A 34 8.58 24.57 -10.65
CA LEU A 34 8.18 23.79 -9.49
C LEU A 34 7.09 24.55 -8.74
N GLY A 35 6.02 23.85 -8.42
CA GLY A 35 4.92 24.33 -7.58
C GLY A 35 4.75 23.46 -6.34
N ASN A 36 4.08 23.99 -5.33
CA ASN A 36 3.58 23.17 -4.22
C ASN A 36 2.16 22.71 -4.58
N LEU A 37 1.84 21.45 -4.29
CA LEU A 37 0.49 20.91 -4.46
C LEU A 37 -0.52 21.60 -3.53
N GLY A 38 -0.06 22.10 -2.38
CA GLY A 38 -0.86 22.80 -1.39
C GLY A 38 -1.25 21.92 -0.21
N LEU A 39 -2.30 22.35 0.50
CA LEU A 39 -2.83 21.64 1.66
C LEU A 39 -3.47 20.32 1.24
N LYS A 40 -3.13 19.27 1.98
CA LYS A 40 -3.67 17.92 1.85
C LYS A 40 -4.53 17.62 3.08
N MET A 41 -5.41 16.63 2.97
CA MET A 41 -6.18 16.12 4.11
C MET A 41 -5.26 15.66 5.26
N GLU A 42 -4.13 15.03 4.91
CA GLU A 42 -3.10 14.58 5.85
C GLU A 42 -1.71 14.64 5.17
N TYR A 43 -0.63 14.34 5.89
CA TYR A 43 0.75 14.41 5.40
C TYR A 43 1.21 15.81 4.98
N ASN A 44 0.70 16.86 5.63
CA ASN A 44 1.12 18.24 5.35
C ASN A 44 2.58 18.53 5.75
N THR A 45 3.21 17.65 6.52
CA THR A 45 4.65 17.72 6.84
C THR A 45 5.54 17.36 5.65
N THR A 46 5.00 16.82 4.56
CA THR A 46 5.74 16.48 3.35
C THR A 46 5.49 17.47 2.22
N CYS A 47 6.57 17.84 1.51
CA CYS A 47 6.55 18.80 0.42
C CYS A 47 6.20 18.14 -0.92
N ASN A 48 4.95 17.70 -1.09
CA ASN A 48 4.48 17.26 -2.41
C ASN A 48 4.42 18.45 -3.37
N GLY A 49 5.11 18.33 -4.49
CA GLY A 49 5.17 19.36 -5.51
C GLY A 49 4.66 18.92 -6.86
N ILE A 50 4.44 19.91 -7.71
CA ILE A 50 4.20 19.76 -9.15
C ILE A 50 5.49 20.19 -9.85
N VAL A 51 5.84 19.50 -10.93
CA VAL A 51 6.97 19.87 -11.79
C VAL A 51 6.52 19.91 -13.24
N THR A 52 6.87 20.98 -13.95
CA THR A 52 6.73 21.10 -15.40
C THR A 52 8.12 21.18 -16.03
N PHE A 53 8.25 20.65 -17.24
CA PHE A 53 9.50 20.66 -18.01
C PHE A 53 9.24 21.32 -19.37
N ASN A 54 9.93 22.41 -19.64
CA ASN A 54 9.89 23.12 -20.91
C ASN A 54 11.22 22.91 -21.66
N HIS A 55 11.23 21.95 -22.59
CA HIS A 55 12.37 21.64 -23.46
C HIS A 55 13.72 21.47 -22.73
N VAL A 56 13.69 20.90 -21.53
CA VAL A 56 14.88 20.64 -20.71
C VAL A 56 15.78 19.62 -21.40
N ARG A 57 17.08 19.93 -21.47
CA ARG A 57 18.08 19.05 -22.09
C ARG A 57 18.83 18.26 -21.01
N ASN A 58 18.78 16.93 -21.12
CA ASN A 58 19.59 16.03 -20.32
C ASN A 58 20.53 15.19 -21.18
N PRO A 59 21.73 14.87 -20.67
CA PRO A 59 22.57 13.82 -21.23
C PRO A 59 21.81 12.51 -21.44
N ARG A 60 22.09 11.82 -22.55
CA ARG A 60 21.57 10.46 -22.84
C ARG A 60 21.85 9.48 -21.70
N THR A 61 22.99 9.65 -21.02
CA THR A 61 23.44 8.80 -19.90
C THR A 61 22.55 8.90 -18.66
N ASP A 62 21.71 9.92 -18.56
CA ASP A 62 20.82 10.12 -17.41
C ASP A 62 19.53 9.27 -17.53
N MET A 63 19.35 8.58 -18.65
CA MET A 63 18.37 7.51 -18.76
C MET A 63 18.81 6.33 -17.88
N LEU A 64 17.90 5.81 -17.05
CA LEU A 64 18.18 4.64 -16.21
C LEU A 64 18.26 3.37 -17.08
N ILE A 65 19.49 2.97 -17.40
CA ILE A 65 19.78 1.93 -18.40
C ILE A 65 19.74 0.47 -17.90
N GLY A 66 19.38 0.23 -16.64
CA GLY A 66 19.45 -1.11 -16.04
C GLY A 66 18.57 -2.16 -16.74
N HIS A 67 17.49 -1.71 -17.38
CA HIS A 67 16.56 -2.59 -18.10
C HIS A 67 16.39 -2.20 -19.57
N ALA A 68 16.53 -0.93 -19.95
CA ALA A 68 16.41 -0.51 -21.35
C ALA A 68 17.50 0.49 -21.67
N SER A 69 18.13 0.38 -22.84
CA SER A 69 19.24 1.27 -23.21
C SER A 69 19.04 1.87 -24.59
N VAL A 70 19.65 3.05 -24.81
CA VAL A 70 19.68 3.74 -26.10
C VAL A 70 21.14 3.95 -26.45
N SER A 71 21.63 3.49 -27.60
CA SER A 71 23.01 3.72 -28.03
C SER A 71 23.25 5.19 -28.41
N LYS A 72 24.52 5.58 -28.63
CA LYS A 72 24.84 6.92 -29.17
C LYS A 72 24.22 7.14 -30.55
N ASP A 73 24.10 6.06 -31.34
CA ASP A 73 23.51 6.07 -32.68
C ASP A 73 21.97 6.03 -32.65
N GLY A 74 21.35 6.11 -31.46
CA GLY A 74 19.89 6.11 -31.31
C GLY A 74 19.25 4.73 -31.38
N VAL A 75 20.02 3.63 -31.28
CA VAL A 75 19.46 2.27 -31.28
C VAL A 75 18.93 1.93 -29.89
N HIS A 76 17.62 1.72 -29.77
CA HIS A 76 16.97 1.29 -28.53
C HIS A 76 17.03 -0.24 -28.36
N LYS A 77 17.38 -0.69 -27.16
CA LYS A 77 17.36 -2.10 -26.74
C LYS A 77 16.39 -2.26 -25.58
N TRP A 78 15.43 -3.17 -25.77
CA TRP A 78 14.45 -3.55 -24.76
C TRP A 78 15.05 -4.44 -23.66
N PRO A 79 14.42 -4.47 -22.47
CA PRO A 79 14.79 -5.40 -21.41
C PRO A 79 14.53 -6.84 -21.83
N SER A 80 15.43 -7.74 -21.45
CA SER A 80 15.19 -9.19 -21.54
C SER A 80 13.99 -9.63 -20.68
N HIS A 81 13.70 -8.91 -19.59
CA HIS A 81 12.62 -9.23 -18.65
C HIS A 81 11.84 -7.95 -18.24
N PRO A 82 10.81 -7.55 -19.01
CA PRO A 82 10.09 -6.30 -18.77
C PRO A 82 9.34 -6.26 -17.43
N ASN A 83 8.99 -7.42 -16.87
CA ASN A 83 8.23 -7.53 -15.62
C ASN A 83 9.04 -7.10 -14.37
N LEU A 84 10.37 -7.04 -14.45
CA LEU A 84 11.22 -6.61 -13.33
C LEU A 84 10.95 -5.16 -12.90
N LEU A 85 10.45 -4.31 -13.81
CA LEU A 85 10.08 -2.93 -13.49
C LEU A 85 8.96 -2.83 -12.44
N PHE A 86 8.14 -3.88 -12.31
CA PHE A 86 7.07 -3.95 -11.31
C PHE A 86 7.53 -4.51 -9.96
N ALA A 87 8.71 -5.12 -9.88
CA ALA A 87 9.22 -5.73 -8.64
C ALA A 87 9.33 -4.70 -7.50
N THR A 88 9.76 -3.47 -7.80
CA THR A 88 9.86 -2.40 -6.81
C THR A 88 8.48 -2.00 -6.27
N ILE A 89 7.45 -1.97 -7.12
CA ILE A 89 6.07 -1.66 -6.72
C ILE A 89 5.54 -2.76 -5.79
N LEU A 90 5.82 -4.03 -6.11
CA LEU A 90 5.45 -5.17 -5.26
C LEU A 90 6.13 -5.08 -3.88
N SER A 91 7.42 -4.72 -3.82
CA SER A 91 8.13 -4.52 -2.56
C SER A 91 7.56 -3.35 -1.73
N VAL A 92 7.10 -2.27 -2.36
CA VAL A 92 6.44 -1.18 -1.63
C VAL A 92 5.09 -1.63 -1.07
N ARG A 93 4.32 -2.45 -1.81
CA ARG A 93 3.03 -2.97 -1.33
C ARG A 93 3.16 -3.81 -0.07
N THR A 94 4.18 -4.67 0.03
CA THR A 94 4.40 -5.48 1.23
C THR A 94 4.75 -4.62 2.45
N ILE A 95 5.48 -3.53 2.26
CA ILE A 95 5.77 -2.55 3.33
C ILE A 95 4.49 -1.89 3.82
N ILE A 96 3.59 -1.48 2.91
CA ILE A 96 2.32 -0.85 3.27
C ILE A 96 1.49 -1.79 4.13
N SER A 97 1.32 -3.06 3.74
CA SER A 97 0.58 -4.06 4.53
C SER A 97 1.13 -4.16 5.95
N ARG A 98 2.46 -4.22 6.11
CA ARG A 98 3.11 -4.26 7.43
C ARG A 98 2.82 -3.02 8.28
N LEU A 99 2.85 -1.83 7.67
CA LEU A 99 2.58 -0.57 8.37
C LEU A 99 1.13 -0.50 8.87
N VAL A 100 0.16 -0.94 8.06
CA VAL A 100 -1.25 -0.92 8.44
C VAL A 100 -1.53 -1.92 9.57
N THR A 101 -0.99 -3.15 9.49
CA THR A 101 -1.11 -4.14 10.57
C THR A 101 -0.56 -3.59 11.89
N PHE A 102 0.59 -2.90 11.85
CA PHE A 102 1.18 -2.31 13.05
C PHE A 102 0.31 -1.20 13.65
N GLN A 103 -0.25 -0.31 12.83
CA GLN A 103 -1.16 0.74 13.32
C GLN A 103 -2.44 0.17 13.92
N LEU A 104 -3.02 -0.88 13.31
CA LEU A 104 -4.17 -1.56 13.89
C LEU A 104 -3.81 -2.19 15.25
N ALA A 105 -2.65 -2.83 15.37
CA ALA A 105 -2.21 -3.42 16.63
C ALA A 105 -2.09 -2.36 17.74
N GLN A 106 -1.64 -1.14 17.42
CA GLN A 106 -1.63 -0.03 18.37
C GLN A 106 -3.05 0.38 18.79
N ALA A 107 -3.97 0.55 17.83
CA ALA A 107 -5.36 0.93 18.11
C ALA A 107 -6.06 -0.11 19.00
N VAL A 108 -5.94 -1.40 18.66
CA VAL A 108 -6.52 -2.50 19.44
C VAL A 108 -5.89 -2.58 20.83
N THR A 109 -4.57 -2.39 20.95
CA THR A 109 -3.90 -2.39 22.27
C THR A 109 -4.43 -1.28 23.17
N ILE A 110 -4.62 -0.07 22.63
CA ILE A 110 -5.18 1.06 23.38
C ILE A 110 -6.63 0.76 23.80
N ALA A 111 -7.45 0.28 22.87
CA ALA A 111 -8.86 -0.03 23.15
C ALA A 111 -9.01 -1.14 24.20
N THR A 112 -8.19 -2.20 24.12
CA THR A 112 -8.17 -3.29 25.10
C THR A 112 -7.72 -2.80 26.48
N ARG A 113 -6.64 -2.01 26.55
CA ARG A 113 -6.15 -1.44 27.82
C ARG A 113 -7.17 -0.51 28.47
N TYR A 114 -7.86 0.31 27.68
CA TYR A 114 -8.95 1.14 28.18
C TYR A 114 -10.12 0.30 28.68
N SER A 115 -10.42 -0.80 27.97
CA SER A 115 -11.56 -1.66 28.32
C SER A 115 -11.41 -2.40 29.64
N VAL A 116 -10.18 -2.72 30.06
CA VAL A 116 -9.91 -3.40 31.34
C VAL A 116 -9.87 -2.46 32.56
N VAL A 117 -9.91 -1.14 32.36
CA VAL A 117 -9.90 -0.16 33.45
C VAL A 117 -11.16 0.70 33.50
N ARG A 118 -11.86 0.86 32.37
CA ARG A 118 -13.06 1.69 32.32
C ARG A 118 -14.23 0.91 32.90
N GLU A 119 -14.81 1.45 33.98
CA GLU A 119 -16.10 1.04 34.51
C GLU A 119 -17.18 1.96 33.93
N GLN A 120 -18.32 1.40 33.55
CA GLN A 120 -19.49 2.15 33.08
C GLN A 120 -20.74 1.26 33.19
N SER A 121 -21.83 1.84 33.68
CA SER A 121 -23.15 1.20 33.80
C SER A 121 -23.24 0.14 34.91
N ILE A 122 -24.49 -0.14 35.29
CA ILE A 122 -24.86 -1.13 36.30
C ILE A 122 -24.50 -2.51 35.74
N GLY A 123 -23.81 -3.31 36.55
CA GLY A 123 -23.46 -4.68 36.21
C GLY A 123 -24.69 -5.55 35.97
N ILE A 124 -24.53 -6.55 35.11
CA ILE A 124 -25.59 -7.47 34.66
C ILE A 124 -26.28 -8.19 35.84
N ASN A 125 -25.62 -8.23 37.00
CA ASN A 125 -26.02 -9.10 38.11
C ASN A 125 -26.38 -8.38 39.44
N GLU A 126 -26.22 -7.07 39.60
CA GLU A 126 -26.46 -6.43 40.92
C GLU A 126 -26.97 -5.00 40.84
N LEU A 127 -28.18 -4.80 41.37
CA LEU A 127 -28.78 -3.48 41.57
C LEU A 127 -28.16 -2.87 42.85
N GLY A 128 -27.06 -2.12 42.68
CA GLY A 128 -26.46 -1.33 43.77
C GLY A 128 -24.96 -1.54 44.05
N SER A 129 -24.23 -2.30 43.24
CA SER A 129 -22.76 -2.41 43.33
C SER A 129 -22.04 -1.52 42.32
N MET A 130 -20.71 -1.39 42.51
CA MET A 130 -19.78 -0.61 41.69
C MET A 130 -20.02 -0.81 40.18
N GLU A 131 -19.76 0.23 39.39
CA GLU A 131 -19.89 0.17 37.93
C GLU A 131 -19.08 -1.00 37.35
N THR A 132 -19.60 -1.67 36.32
CA THR A 132 -18.93 -2.84 35.73
C THR A 132 -17.91 -2.43 34.68
N LEU A 133 -16.77 -3.13 34.66
CA LEU A 133 -15.75 -2.99 33.63
C LEU A 133 -16.33 -3.21 32.24
N ILE A 134 -16.02 -2.32 31.30
CA ILE A 134 -16.60 -2.43 29.96
C ILE A 134 -16.17 -3.70 29.22
N MET A 135 -14.97 -4.23 29.52
CA MET A 135 -14.49 -5.53 29.01
C MET A 135 -15.40 -6.71 29.39
N ALA A 136 -16.15 -6.61 30.50
CA ALA A 136 -17.05 -7.66 30.94
C ALA A 136 -18.33 -7.74 30.09
N TYR A 137 -18.67 -6.68 29.35
CA TYR A 137 -19.77 -6.74 28.39
C TYR A 137 -19.36 -7.58 27.19
N LYS A 138 -20.17 -8.61 26.90
CA LYS A 138 -19.99 -9.46 25.71
C LYS A 138 -19.90 -8.62 24.44
N SER A 139 -20.71 -7.58 24.30
CA SER A 139 -20.67 -6.67 23.15
C SER A 139 -19.29 -6.03 22.96
N GLN A 140 -18.61 -5.60 24.03
CA GLN A 140 -17.28 -5.02 23.95
C GLN A 140 -16.21 -6.06 23.61
N HIS A 141 -16.29 -7.24 24.23
CA HIS A 141 -15.36 -8.33 23.97
C HIS A 141 -15.47 -8.86 22.53
N PHE A 142 -16.71 -9.02 22.03
CA PHE A 142 -16.98 -9.39 20.65
C PHE A 142 -16.49 -8.33 19.67
N LYS A 143 -16.76 -7.04 19.90
CA LYS A 143 -16.29 -5.97 18.98
C LYS A 143 -14.76 -5.95 18.83
N LEU A 144 -14.01 -6.16 19.91
CA LEU A 144 -12.55 -6.17 19.86
C LEU A 144 -11.98 -7.44 19.21
N ALA A 145 -12.52 -8.62 19.56
CA ALA A 145 -12.01 -9.91 19.06
C ALA A 145 -12.52 -10.23 17.64
N ALA A 146 -13.82 -10.08 17.41
CA ALA A 146 -14.45 -10.32 16.11
C ALA A 146 -13.95 -9.32 15.07
N GLY A 147 -13.90 -8.02 15.41
CA GLY A 147 -13.44 -6.99 14.49
C GLY A 147 -11.95 -7.14 14.10
N LEU A 148 -11.09 -7.60 15.01
CA LEU A 148 -9.69 -7.89 14.68
C LEU A 148 -9.56 -9.13 13.79
N LYS A 149 -10.29 -10.21 14.11
CA LYS A 149 -10.30 -11.43 13.29
C LYS A 149 -10.75 -11.09 11.88
N GLU A 150 -11.93 -10.49 11.76
CA GLU A 150 -12.58 -10.10 10.50
C GLU A 150 -11.64 -9.28 9.62
N TRP A 151 -11.14 -8.16 10.15
CA TRP A 151 -10.27 -7.27 9.39
C TRP A 151 -9.00 -7.98 8.89
N SER A 152 -8.42 -8.83 9.73
CA SER A 152 -7.20 -9.57 9.38
C SER A 152 -7.45 -10.64 8.32
N THR A 153 -8.55 -11.39 8.40
CA THR A 153 -8.86 -12.47 7.46
C THR A 153 -9.33 -11.94 6.12
N GLN A 154 -10.14 -10.89 6.12
CA GLN A 154 -10.60 -10.25 4.89
C GLN A 154 -9.45 -9.60 4.12
N THR A 155 -8.58 -8.85 4.81
CA THR A 155 -7.40 -8.24 4.18
C THR A 155 -6.45 -9.31 3.60
N ALA A 156 -6.28 -10.43 4.31
CA ALA A 156 -5.44 -11.52 3.83
C ALA A 156 -6.04 -12.22 2.59
N ALA A 157 -7.36 -12.46 2.58
CA ALA A 157 -8.05 -13.12 1.47
C ALA A 157 -8.05 -12.26 0.21
N GLU A 158 -8.36 -10.96 0.33
CA GLU A 158 -8.30 -10.01 -0.77
C GLU A 158 -6.87 -9.87 -1.31
N GLY A 159 -5.87 -9.78 -0.43
CA GLY A 159 -4.47 -9.69 -0.81
C GLY A 159 -3.93 -10.92 -1.54
N ALA A 160 -4.31 -12.12 -1.10
CA ALA A 160 -3.94 -13.37 -1.77
C ALA A 160 -4.57 -13.47 -3.17
N GLU A 161 -5.80 -13.00 -3.34
CA GLU A 161 -6.51 -13.07 -4.62
C GLU A 161 -5.92 -12.07 -5.61
N ASP A 162 -5.59 -10.87 -5.14
CA ASP A 162 -4.92 -9.87 -5.97
C ASP A 162 -3.51 -10.30 -6.36
N ALA A 163 -2.77 -10.97 -5.47
CA ALA A 163 -1.49 -11.58 -5.80
C ALA A 163 -1.63 -12.64 -6.90
N ARG A 164 -2.63 -13.52 -6.79
CA ARG A 164 -2.95 -14.52 -7.82
C ARG A 164 -3.31 -13.87 -9.17
N LYS A 165 -4.15 -12.82 -9.17
CA LYS A 165 -4.51 -12.05 -10.38
C LYS A 165 -3.30 -11.37 -11.02
N CYS A 166 -2.37 -10.86 -10.22
CA CYS A 166 -1.14 -10.24 -10.71
C CYS A 166 -0.23 -11.23 -11.46
N CYS A 167 -0.32 -12.52 -11.16
CA CYS A 167 0.39 -13.59 -11.86
C CYS A 167 -0.28 -14.02 -13.19
N GLY A 168 -1.40 -13.38 -13.58
CA GLY A 168 -2.14 -13.69 -14.81
C GLY A 168 -2.58 -15.16 -14.87
N GLY A 169 -2.62 -15.74 -16.07
CA GLY A 169 -3.01 -17.16 -16.24
C GLY A 169 -2.07 -18.14 -15.53
N GLN A 170 -0.80 -17.78 -15.32
CA GLN A 170 0.18 -18.61 -14.63
C GLN A 170 -0.14 -18.74 -13.13
N GLY A 171 -0.74 -17.71 -12.53
CA GLY A 171 -1.24 -17.76 -11.14
C GLY A 171 -2.44 -18.67 -10.95
N TYR A 172 -3.07 -19.16 -12.02
CA TYR A 172 -4.17 -20.12 -11.94
C TYR A 172 -3.70 -21.58 -11.93
N LEU A 173 -2.43 -21.84 -12.26
CA LEU A 173 -1.89 -23.19 -12.26
C LEU A 173 -1.63 -23.65 -10.83
N ASN A 174 -2.00 -24.91 -10.50
CA ASN A 174 -1.71 -25.49 -9.19
C ASN A 174 -0.20 -25.48 -8.84
N VAL A 175 0.68 -25.59 -9.84
CA VAL A 175 2.13 -25.52 -9.64
C VAL A 175 2.61 -24.15 -9.13
N SER A 176 1.80 -23.08 -9.28
CA SER A 176 2.14 -21.76 -8.73
C SER A 176 1.95 -21.66 -7.21
N GLY A 177 1.25 -22.63 -6.59
CA GLY A 177 0.89 -22.61 -5.16
C GLY A 177 -0.16 -21.56 -4.77
N MET A 178 -0.45 -20.60 -5.64
CA MET A 178 -1.40 -19.51 -5.36
C MET A 178 -2.84 -19.98 -5.16
N PRO A 179 -3.38 -20.97 -5.92
CA PRO A 179 -4.72 -21.50 -5.67
C PRO A 179 -4.87 -22.15 -4.28
N GLU A 180 -3.83 -22.82 -3.78
CA GLU A 180 -3.84 -23.45 -2.46
C GLU A 180 -3.79 -22.41 -1.33
N ILE A 181 -2.89 -21.42 -1.45
CA ILE A 181 -2.82 -20.29 -0.52
C ILE A 181 -4.17 -19.57 -0.48
N MET A 182 -4.78 -19.31 -1.64
CA MET A 182 -6.10 -18.70 -1.73
C MET A 182 -7.18 -19.53 -1.03
N ALA A 183 -7.19 -20.85 -1.25
CA ALA A 183 -8.16 -21.74 -0.62
C ALA A 183 -8.05 -21.71 0.91
N VAL A 184 -6.82 -21.73 1.43
CA VAL A 184 -6.56 -21.67 2.88
C VAL A 184 -7.00 -20.32 3.45
N VAL A 185 -6.57 -19.22 2.86
CA VAL A 185 -6.83 -17.88 3.41
C VAL A 185 -8.31 -17.50 3.28
N THR A 186 -8.95 -17.84 2.16
CA THR A 186 -10.40 -17.62 1.99
C THR A 186 -11.20 -18.48 2.97
N ALA A 187 -10.76 -19.72 3.25
CA ALA A 187 -11.39 -20.53 4.27
C ALA A 187 -11.32 -19.85 5.65
N THR A 188 -10.21 -19.19 6.01
CA THR A 188 -10.11 -18.49 7.30
C THR A 188 -11.04 -17.28 7.44
N ALA A 189 -11.48 -16.67 6.34
CA ALA A 189 -12.50 -15.61 6.35
C ALA A 189 -13.91 -16.14 6.68
N THR A 190 -14.14 -17.44 6.45
CA THR A 190 -15.44 -18.10 6.71
C THR A 190 -15.43 -18.95 7.98
N LEU A 191 -14.29 -19.57 8.30
CA LEU A 191 -14.10 -20.39 9.48
C LEU A 191 -14.08 -19.51 10.74
N GLU A 192 -14.62 -20.03 11.84
CA GLU A 192 -14.71 -19.34 13.15
C GLU A 192 -15.55 -18.04 13.14
N GLY A 193 -16.57 -17.98 12.26
CA GLY A 193 -17.50 -16.86 12.14
C GLY A 193 -17.33 -16.15 10.80
N GLU A 194 -18.40 -16.11 10.02
CA GLU A 194 -18.44 -15.40 8.73
C GLU A 194 -18.25 -13.91 8.96
N ASP A 195 -17.28 -13.32 8.26
CA ASP A 195 -16.89 -11.91 8.40
C ASP A 195 -18.11 -10.95 8.27
N TYR A 196 -19.05 -11.20 7.34
CA TYR A 196 -20.29 -10.40 7.20
C TYR A 196 -21.25 -10.50 8.38
N VAL A 197 -21.33 -11.66 9.04
CA VAL A 197 -22.19 -11.87 10.20
C VAL A 197 -21.57 -11.20 11.43
N MET A 198 -20.24 -11.21 11.53
CA MET A 198 -19.53 -10.49 12.59
C MET A 198 -19.67 -8.97 12.45
N TRP A 199 -19.70 -8.44 11.22
CA TRP A 199 -19.95 -7.01 10.97
C TRP A 199 -21.29 -6.55 11.53
N GLN A 200 -22.34 -7.35 11.36
CA GLN A 200 -23.69 -7.04 11.87
C GLN A 200 -23.80 -7.14 13.40
N GLN A 201 -22.81 -7.74 14.06
CA GLN A 201 -22.74 -7.89 15.52
C GLN A 201 -21.91 -6.77 16.18
N SER A 202 -21.34 -5.85 15.38
CA SER A 202 -20.50 -4.73 15.82
C SER A 202 -21.26 -3.44 16.15
#